data_AF-A0A4Q5XHP5-F1
#
_entry.id   AF-A0A4Q5XHP5-F1
#
_cell.length_a   1.000
_cell.length_b   1.000
_cell.length_c   1.000
_cell.angle_alpha   90.00
_cell.angle_beta   90.00
_cell.angle_gamma   90.00
#
_symmetry.space_group_name_H-M   'P 1'
#
loop_
_entity.id
_entity.type
_entity.pdbx_description
1 polymer ?
#
loop_
_entity_poly.entity_id
_entity_poly.type
_entity_poly.pdbx_seq_one_letter_code
_entity_poly.pdbx_strand_id
1 'polypeptide(L)'
;MTYLPVYCESCAHASLASAGEPEANLQCSFCEEPARVIPGPVYGDGDWLAFAEIDAAVFEAQLDGPQATLLAHAMQEMLDRQDPAPAIIQQMTARLPVLARCRPALVNRVPRGLRMLMTLLIARTRDEPLTPKNFFPPSLGEEAVE
;
A
#
# COMPACT_ATOMS: atom_id res chain seq x y z
N MET A 1 -20.30 0.14 6.07
CA MET A 1 -19.94 1.47 5.53
C MET A 1 -19.10 1.28 4.27
N THR A 2 -18.90 2.33 3.46
CA THR A 2 -18.09 2.26 2.22
C THR A 2 -16.84 3.11 2.39
N TYR A 3 -15.70 2.56 1.94
CA TYR A 3 -14.40 3.19 2.07
C TYR A 3 -13.66 3.30 0.74
N LEU A 4 -12.87 4.35 0.61
CA LEU A 4 -11.95 4.58 -0.49
C LEU A 4 -10.52 4.32 -0.02
N PRO A 5 -9.69 3.67 -0.86
CA PRO A 5 -8.26 3.58 -0.57
C PRO A 5 -7.63 4.97 -0.74
N VAL A 6 -6.82 5.36 0.24
CA VAL A 6 -6.07 6.61 0.22
C VAL A 6 -4.58 6.34 0.40
N TYR A 7 -3.74 7.23 -0.11
CA TYR A 7 -2.29 7.14 -0.06
C TYR A 7 -1.66 8.42 0.45
N CYS A 8 -0.72 8.31 1.38
CA CYS A 8 0.09 9.41 1.86
C CYS A 8 1.45 9.41 1.17
N GLU A 9 1.79 10.49 0.46
CA GLU A 9 3.10 10.64 -0.17
C GLU A 9 4.22 10.91 0.86
N SER A 10 3.89 11.43 2.04
CA SER A 10 4.88 11.79 3.06
C SER A 10 5.46 10.57 3.78
N CYS A 11 4.61 9.61 4.15
CA CYS A 11 5.04 8.39 4.86
C CYS A 11 4.86 7.12 4.04
N ALA A 12 4.41 7.23 2.79
CA ALA A 12 4.23 6.13 1.86
C ALA A 12 3.27 5.02 2.35
N HIS A 13 2.38 5.31 3.29
CA HIS A 13 1.35 4.36 3.74
C HIS A 13 0.05 4.57 3.00
N ALA A 14 -0.65 3.47 2.74
CA ALA A 14 -2.04 3.50 2.33
C ALA A 14 -2.97 3.13 3.49
N SER A 15 -4.17 3.70 3.48
CA SER A 15 -5.24 3.34 4.41
C SER A 15 -6.59 3.41 3.72
N LEU A 16 -7.65 3.12 4.47
CA LEU A 16 -9.02 3.29 4.01
C LEU A 16 -9.60 4.55 4.65
N ALA A 17 -10.28 5.39 3.87
CA ALA A 17 -11.00 6.56 4.36
C ALA A 17 -12.49 6.45 4.03
N SER A 18 -13.35 7.13 4.79
CA SER A 18 -14.79 7.12 4.54
C SER A 18 -15.10 7.68 3.16
N ALA A 19 -15.91 6.99 2.35
CA ALA A 19 -16.27 7.46 1.01
C ALA A 19 -17.11 8.75 1.02
N GLY A 20 -17.66 9.15 2.18
CA GLY A 20 -18.39 10.40 2.35
C GLY A 20 -17.51 11.59 2.74
N GLU A 21 -16.21 11.38 2.94
CA GLU A 21 -15.28 12.42 3.36
C GLU A 21 -14.80 13.25 2.16
N PRO A 22 -14.84 14.60 2.22
CA PRO A 22 -14.32 15.44 1.14
C PRO A 22 -12.82 15.21 0.92
N GLU A 23 -12.38 15.16 -0.33
CA GLU A 23 -10.98 14.89 -0.68
C GLU A 23 -10.00 15.89 -0.02
N ALA A 24 -10.40 17.16 0.13
CA ALA A 24 -9.62 18.19 0.79
C ALA A 24 -9.35 17.93 2.29
N ASN A 25 -10.08 17.01 2.92
CA ASN A 25 -9.97 16.68 4.33
C ASN A 25 -9.29 15.32 4.57
N LEU A 26 -8.91 14.60 3.52
CA LEU A 26 -8.29 13.28 3.66
C LEU A 26 -6.90 13.41 4.27
N GLN A 27 -6.73 12.78 5.44
CA GLN A 27 -5.47 12.75 6.18
C GLN A 27 -4.98 11.32 6.33
N CYS A 28 -3.66 11.18 6.39
CA CYS A 28 -3.01 9.91 6.66
C CYS A 28 -3.28 9.47 8.09
N SER A 29 -3.76 8.24 8.27
CA SER A 29 -3.98 7.66 9.61
C SER A 29 -2.68 7.35 10.39
N PHE A 30 -1.51 7.53 9.77
CA PHE A 30 -0.21 7.21 10.35
C PHE A 30 0.61 8.46 10.72
N CYS A 31 0.59 9.50 9.88
CA CYS A 31 1.38 10.71 10.08
C CYS A 31 0.58 12.02 9.99
N GLU A 32 -0.74 11.95 9.85
CA GLU A 32 -1.68 13.10 9.79
C GLU A 32 -1.48 14.06 8.59
N GLU A 33 -0.47 13.84 7.75
CA GLU A 33 -0.25 14.57 6.49
C GLU A 33 -1.36 14.32 5.47
N PRO A 34 -1.54 15.20 4.46
CA PRO A 34 -2.54 15.02 3.41
C PRO A 34 -2.40 13.64 2.72
N ALA A 35 -3.55 13.01 2.49
CA ALA A 35 -3.66 11.78 1.73
C ALA A 35 -4.53 12.00 0.51
N ARG A 36 -4.26 11.28 -0.57
CA ARG A 36 -5.05 11.34 -1.81
C ARG A 36 -5.76 10.04 -2.07
N VAL A 37 -6.88 10.09 -2.78
CA VAL A 37 -7.57 8.87 -3.22
C VAL A 37 -6.72 8.11 -4.23
N ILE A 38 -6.61 6.79 -4.05
CA ILE A 38 -6.07 5.88 -5.05
C ILE A 38 -7.24 5.46 -5.97
N PRO A 39 -7.18 5.74 -7.28
CA PRO A 39 -8.24 5.30 -8.20
C PRO A 39 -8.39 3.78 -8.17
N GLY A 40 -9.61 3.29 -7.97
CA GLY A 40 -9.82 1.85 -7.87
C GLY A 40 -11.13 1.44 -7.18
N PRO A 41 -11.17 0.21 -6.65
CA PRO A 41 -12.37 -0.34 -6.04
C PRO A 41 -12.70 0.32 -4.69
N VAL A 42 -13.99 0.26 -4.33
CA VAL A 42 -14.47 0.60 -2.99
C VAL A 42 -14.40 -0.59 -2.03
N TYR A 43 -14.16 -0.30 -0.76
CA TYR A 43 -13.99 -1.27 0.33
C TYR A 43 -15.13 -1.22 1.35
N GLY A 44 -15.33 -2.31 2.10
CA GLY A 44 -16.33 -2.40 3.16
C GLY A 44 -15.69 -2.64 4.54
N ASP A 45 -16.50 -2.65 5.60
CA ASP A 45 -16.04 -2.78 6.99
C ASP A 45 -15.16 -4.03 7.21
N GLY A 46 -15.46 -5.12 6.52
CA GLY A 46 -14.70 -6.37 6.62
C GLY A 46 -13.39 -6.42 5.83
N ASP A 47 -12.94 -5.30 5.24
CA ASP A 47 -11.74 -5.23 4.41
C ASP A 47 -10.56 -4.52 5.11
N TRP A 48 -10.81 -3.79 6.20
CA TRP A 48 -9.80 -2.95 6.88
C TRP A 48 -8.55 -3.71 7.31
N LEU A 49 -8.72 -4.82 8.04
CA LEU A 49 -7.61 -5.59 8.56
C LEU A 49 -6.76 -6.17 7.42
N ALA A 50 -7.41 -6.77 6.42
CA ALA A 50 -6.74 -7.33 5.26
C ALA A 50 -5.99 -6.25 4.45
N PHE A 51 -6.60 -5.08 4.28
CA PHE A 51 -5.97 -3.96 3.58
C PHE A 51 -4.71 -3.48 4.33
N ALA A 52 -4.81 -3.26 5.64
CA ALA A 52 -3.69 -2.83 6.48
C ALA A 52 -2.57 -3.88 6.53
N GLU A 53 -2.89 -5.17 6.60
CA GLU A 53 -1.90 -6.25 6.55
C GLU A 53 -1.14 -6.27 5.23
N ILE A 54 -1.82 -6.08 4.10
CA ILE A 54 -1.16 -6.06 2.79
C ILE A 54 -0.35 -4.76 2.61
N ASP A 55 -0.88 -3.61 3.05
CA ASP A 55 -0.13 -2.33 3.04
C ASP A 55 1.17 -2.45 3.81
N ALA A 56 1.13 -2.98 5.04
CA ALA A 56 2.31 -3.17 5.87
C ALA A 56 3.39 -4.02 5.16
N ALA A 57 3.00 -5.09 4.47
CA ALA A 57 3.96 -5.90 3.71
C ALA A 57 4.49 -5.19 2.46
N VAL A 58 3.65 -4.44 1.74
CA VAL A 58 4.11 -3.62 0.59
C VAL A 58 5.06 -2.51 1.08
N PHE A 59 4.81 -1.92 2.24
CA PHE A 59 5.67 -0.95 2.88
C PHE A 59 7.01 -1.55 3.32
N GLU A 60 6.99 -2.71 3.99
CA GLU A 60 8.20 -3.43 4.41
C GLU A 60 9.08 -3.83 3.22
N ALA A 61 8.48 -4.08 2.05
CA ALA A 61 9.22 -4.39 0.83
C ALA A 61 10.06 -3.23 0.29
N GLN A 62 9.86 -2.00 0.80
CA GLN A 62 10.60 -0.79 0.38
C GLN A 62 10.68 -0.62 -1.14
N LEU A 63 9.57 -0.90 -1.82
CA LEU A 63 9.49 -0.74 -3.28
C LEU A 63 9.64 0.72 -3.66
N ASP A 64 10.50 0.99 -4.65
CA ASP A 64 10.44 2.25 -5.37
C ASP A 64 9.36 2.25 -6.47
N GLY A 65 9.05 3.43 -7.02
CA GLY A 65 8.06 3.59 -8.08
C GLY A 65 8.28 2.68 -9.31
N PRO A 66 9.50 2.59 -9.86
CA PRO A 66 9.81 1.65 -10.95
C PRO A 66 9.56 0.18 -10.60
N GLN A 67 9.99 -0.29 -9.42
CA GLN A 67 9.76 -1.66 -8.97
C GLN A 67 8.27 -1.95 -8.80
N ALA A 68 7.53 -1.03 -8.16
CA ALA A 68 6.08 -1.13 -8.02
C ALA A 68 5.38 -1.19 -9.38
N THR A 69 5.86 -0.41 -10.36
CA THR A 69 5.34 -0.40 -11.74
C THR A 69 5.53 -1.75 -12.42
N LEU A 70 6.72 -2.34 -12.33
CA LEU A 70 7.02 -3.65 -12.90
C LEU A 70 6.16 -4.76 -12.27
N LEU A 71 5.92 -4.68 -10.95
CA LEU A 71 5.09 -5.64 -10.23
C LEU A 71 3.60 -5.49 -10.57
N ALA A 72 3.09 -4.25 -10.64
CA ALA A 72 1.72 -3.97 -11.06
C ALA A 72 1.48 -4.46 -12.49
N HIS A 73 2.40 -4.19 -13.42
CA HIS A 73 2.31 -4.64 -14.80
C HIS A 73 2.29 -6.17 -14.90
N ALA A 74 3.23 -6.85 -14.24
CA ALA A 74 3.27 -8.32 -14.25
C ALA A 74 2.01 -8.94 -13.64
N MET A 75 1.46 -8.32 -12.59
CA MET A 75 0.20 -8.76 -12.00
C MET A 75 -0.97 -8.54 -12.96
N GLN A 76 -1.01 -7.40 -13.68
CA GLN A 76 -2.04 -7.11 -14.66
C GLN A 76 -1.98 -8.10 -15.83
N GLU A 77 -0.79 -8.40 -16.35
CA GLU A 77 -0.61 -9.42 -17.41
C GLU A 77 -1.16 -10.79 -16.99
N MET A 78 -0.90 -11.23 -15.74
CA MET A 78 -1.45 -12.49 -15.22
C MET A 78 -2.99 -12.44 -15.12
N LEU A 79 -3.55 -11.31 -14.72
CA LEU A 79 -5.01 -11.12 -14.64
C LEU A 79 -5.64 -11.13 -16.05
N ASP A 80 -5.01 -10.49 -17.03
CA ASP A 80 -5.49 -10.41 -18.42
C ASP A 80 -5.45 -11.78 -19.11
N ARG A 81 -4.43 -12.59 -18.82
CA ARG A 81 -4.35 -14.00 -19.23
C ARG A 81 -5.33 -14.91 -18.50
N GLN A 82 -6.01 -14.40 -17.48
CA GLN A 82 -6.90 -15.18 -16.59
C GLN A 82 -6.15 -16.32 -15.88
N ASP A 83 -4.90 -16.07 -15.48
CA ASP A 83 -4.11 -17.05 -14.74
C ASP A 83 -4.84 -17.43 -13.43
N PRO A 84 -4.76 -18.70 -12.98
CA PRO A 84 -5.41 -19.12 -11.74
C PRO A 84 -4.90 -18.31 -10.55
N ALA A 85 -5.81 -17.80 -9.74
CA ALA A 85 -5.44 -16.88 -8.66
C ALA A 85 -4.41 -17.43 -7.65
N PRO A 86 -4.39 -18.73 -7.29
CA PRO A 86 -3.30 -19.31 -6.50
C PRO A 86 -1.92 -19.18 -7.17
N ALA A 87 -1.86 -19.26 -8.50
CA ALA A 87 -0.62 -19.07 -9.27
C ALA A 87 -0.17 -17.60 -9.24
N ILE A 88 -1.11 -16.66 -9.35
CA ILE A 88 -0.85 -15.22 -9.19
C ILE A 88 -0.26 -14.95 -7.80
N ILE A 89 -0.91 -15.44 -6.74
CA ILE A 89 -0.43 -15.27 -5.36
C ILE A 89 0.97 -15.87 -5.19
N GLN A 90 1.21 -17.07 -5.72
CA GLN A 90 2.51 -17.72 -5.65
C GLN A 90 3.60 -16.88 -6.34
N GLN A 91 3.34 -16.40 -7.56
CA GLN A 91 4.30 -15.56 -8.29
C GLN A 91 4.54 -14.23 -7.57
N MET A 92 3.49 -13.59 -7.06
CA MET A 92 3.66 -12.34 -6.32
C MET A 92 4.42 -12.53 -5.01
N THR A 93 4.19 -13.63 -4.30
CA THR A 93 4.93 -13.97 -3.09
C THR A 93 6.40 -14.30 -3.40
N ALA A 94 6.69 -14.92 -4.55
CA ALA A 94 8.08 -15.17 -4.97
C ALA A 94 8.84 -13.87 -5.27
N ARG A 95 8.14 -12.86 -5.81
CA ARG A 95 8.71 -11.53 -6.10
C ARG A 95 8.75 -10.61 -4.89
N LEU A 96 7.81 -10.76 -3.96
CA LEU A 96 7.70 -10.03 -2.69
C LEU A 96 7.55 -11.04 -1.53
N PRO A 97 8.67 -11.62 -1.03
CA PRO A 97 8.62 -12.66 -0.01
C PRO A 97 7.86 -12.26 1.27
N VAL A 98 7.84 -10.97 1.61
CA VAL A 98 7.11 -10.42 2.76
C VAL A 98 5.60 -10.66 2.68
N LEU A 99 5.02 -10.79 1.47
CA LEU A 99 3.60 -11.13 1.27
C LEU A 99 3.23 -12.51 1.81
N ALA A 100 4.20 -13.40 2.06
CA ALA A 100 3.94 -14.71 2.66
C ALA A 100 3.25 -14.60 4.03
N ARG A 101 3.49 -13.50 4.77
CA ARG A 101 2.86 -13.23 6.07
C ARG A 101 1.38 -12.81 5.92
N CYS A 102 1.03 -12.21 4.79
CA CYS A 102 -0.33 -11.77 4.46
C CYS A 102 -1.16 -12.86 3.77
N ARG A 103 -0.68 -14.11 3.76
CA ARG A 103 -1.36 -15.23 3.09
C ARG A 103 -2.84 -15.35 3.50
N PRO A 104 -3.24 -15.21 4.78
CA PRO A 104 -4.65 -15.23 5.17
C PRO A 104 -5.49 -14.18 4.42
N ALA A 105 -5.03 -12.92 4.36
CA ALA A 105 -5.69 -11.84 3.62
C ALA A 105 -5.79 -12.13 2.12
N LEU A 106 -4.74 -12.74 1.53
CA LEU A 106 -4.69 -13.06 0.10
C LEU A 106 -5.50 -14.31 -0.28
N VAL A 107 -5.65 -15.31 0.60
CA VAL A 107 -6.30 -16.59 0.27
C VAL A 107 -7.75 -16.70 0.71
N ASN A 108 -8.16 -16.04 1.81
CA ASN A 108 -9.52 -16.17 2.33
C ASN A 108 -10.55 -15.43 1.47
N ARG A 109 -10.12 -14.39 0.75
CA ARG A 109 -10.93 -13.62 -0.20
C ARG A 109 -10.13 -13.30 -1.45
N VAL A 110 -9.75 -14.33 -2.20
CA VAL A 110 -8.77 -14.22 -3.29
C VAL A 110 -9.00 -13.06 -4.25
N PRO A 111 -10.19 -12.88 -4.88
CA PRO A 111 -10.38 -11.77 -5.81
C PRO A 111 -10.26 -10.41 -5.13
N ARG A 112 -10.59 -10.33 -3.83
CA ARG A 112 -10.52 -9.10 -3.04
C ARG A 112 -9.09 -8.78 -2.64
N GLY A 113 -8.35 -9.76 -2.12
CA GLY A 113 -6.94 -9.60 -1.75
C GLY A 113 -6.07 -9.22 -2.94
N LEU A 114 -6.29 -9.82 -4.12
CA LEU A 114 -5.59 -9.42 -5.34
C LEU A 114 -5.91 -7.97 -5.75
N ARG A 115 -7.16 -7.52 -5.64
CA ARG A 115 -7.51 -6.12 -5.89
C ARG A 115 -6.85 -5.15 -4.90
N MET A 116 -6.75 -5.53 -3.62
CA MET A 116 -6.04 -4.75 -2.60
C MET A 116 -4.57 -4.63 -2.96
N LEU A 117 -3.90 -5.76 -3.25
CA LEU A 117 -2.50 -5.78 -3.65
C LEU A 117 -2.25 -4.92 -4.89
N MET A 118 -3.09 -5.05 -5.92
CA MET A 118 -3.00 -4.21 -7.12
C MET A 118 -3.17 -2.72 -6.79
N THR A 119 -4.15 -2.37 -5.95
CA THR A 119 -4.38 -0.98 -5.50
C THR A 119 -3.14 -0.40 -4.82
N LEU A 120 -2.52 -1.18 -3.94
CA LEU A 120 -1.32 -0.77 -3.19
C LEU A 120 -0.10 -0.64 -4.10
N LEU A 121 0.10 -1.57 -5.04
CA LEU A 121 1.17 -1.46 -6.04
C LEU A 121 0.99 -0.22 -6.92
N ILE A 122 -0.24 0.08 -7.36
CA ILE A 122 -0.56 1.29 -8.13
C ILE A 122 -0.25 2.54 -7.32
N ALA A 123 -0.60 2.58 -6.03
CA ALA A 123 -0.29 3.71 -5.16
C ALA A 123 1.21 3.99 -5.12
N ARG A 124 2.02 2.94 -5.03
CA ARG A 124 3.48 2.98 -4.99
C ARG A 124 4.16 3.38 -6.29
N THR A 125 3.51 3.25 -7.45
CA THR A 125 4.09 3.70 -8.74
C THR A 125 4.42 5.20 -8.78
N ARG A 126 3.82 5.98 -7.87
CA ARG A 126 3.98 7.42 -7.77
C ARG A 126 5.07 7.83 -6.77
N ASP A 127 5.71 6.86 -6.11
CA ASP A 127 6.86 7.13 -5.26
C ASP A 127 8.03 7.53 -6.16
N GLU A 128 8.66 8.67 -5.87
CA GLU A 128 10.00 8.93 -6.36
C GLU A 128 10.92 7.78 -5.90
N PRO A 129 11.99 7.44 -6.64
CA PRO A 129 12.99 6.51 -6.16
C PRO A 129 13.37 6.92 -4.75
N LEU A 130 13.28 5.99 -3.79
CA LEU A 130 13.67 6.23 -2.41
C LEU A 130 15.14 6.61 -2.42
N THR A 131 15.42 7.91 -2.58
CA THR A 131 16.70 8.46 -2.14
C THR A 131 16.69 8.19 -0.65
N PRO A 132 17.69 7.49 -0.09
CA PRO A 132 17.74 7.23 1.33
C PRO A 132 17.79 8.58 2.03
N LYS A 133 16.63 9.11 2.41
CA LYS A 133 16.52 10.26 3.29
C LYS A 133 17.10 9.76 4.58
N ASN A 134 18.26 10.33 4.93
CA ASN A 134 18.95 10.05 6.17
C ASN A 134 17.90 10.01 7.29
N PHE A 135 17.77 8.83 7.88
CA PHE A 135 17.02 8.59 9.09
C PHE A 135 17.78 9.30 10.22
N PHE A 136 17.79 10.63 10.22
CA PHE A 136 18.27 11.42 11.35
C PHE A 136 17.10 11.51 12.32
N PRO A 137 17.17 10.88 13.51
CA PRO A 137 16.32 11.31 14.61
C PRO A 137 16.64 12.79 14.91
N PRO A 138 15.68 13.59 15.40
CA PRO A 138 16.00 14.91 15.91
C PRO A 138 17.03 14.73 17.03
N SER A 139 18.26 15.21 16.81
CA SER A 139 19.25 15.34 17.86
C SER A 139 18.66 16.26 18.92
N LEU A 140 18.39 15.67 20.09
CA LEU A 140 18.00 16.36 21.31
C LEU A 140 18.94 17.53 21.56
N GLY A 141 18.36 18.65 21.95
CA GLY A 141 19.07 19.91 22.20
C GLY A 141 20.25 19.75 23.15
N GLU A 142 21.32 20.47 22.83
CA GLU A 142 22.28 20.90 23.84
C GLU A 142 21.99 22.37 24.14
N GLU A 143 21.70 22.57 25.42
CA GLU A 143 21.39 23.83 26.06
C GLU A 143 22.54 24.82 25.91
N ALA A 144 22.18 26.08 25.64
CA ALA A 144 23.06 27.20 25.85
C ALA A 144 23.43 27.26 27.34
N VAL A 145 24.72 27.22 27.63
CA VAL A 145 25.28 27.65 28.92
C VAL A 145 26.27 28.75 28.61
N GLU A 146 25.95 29.96 29.10
CA GLU A 146 26.82 31.14 29.16
C GLU A 146 28.07 30.91 30.02
#